data_AF-A0A5P8M950-F1
#
_entry.id   AF-A0A5P8M950-F1
#
_cell.length_a   1.000
_cell.length_b   1.000
_cell.length_c   1.000
_cell.angle_alpha   90.00
_cell.angle_beta   90.00
_cell.angle_gamma   90.00
#
_symmetry.space_group_name_H-M   'P 1'
#
loop_
_entity.id
_entity.type
_entity.pdbx_description
1 polymer ?
#
loop_
_entity_poly.entity_id
_entity_poly.type
_entity_poly.pdbx_seq_one_letter_code
_entity_poly.pdbx_strand_id
1 'polypeptide(L)'
;MQGDLGSYDYVQRVYNQNMRLAAYKLPPTAQDGTVTFFDDGLITLTMTIAQGRVTKITIITTNPRSSAYMQVFEGFEFGFNAVSTWIQNYEETTAAHGPSQGVVKGILADYNTTADNVLTVSLTRVSGKAEE
;
A
#
# COMPACT_ATOMS: atom_id res chain seq x y z
N MET A 1 -11.87 14.26 17.48
CA MET A 1 -11.12 13.04 17.85
C MET A 1 -10.05 12.90 16.80
N GLN A 2 -8.80 13.13 17.19
CA GLN A 2 -7.65 13.08 16.29
C GLN A 2 -7.41 11.60 15.94
N GLY A 3 -7.69 11.21 14.70
CA GLY A 3 -7.55 9.84 14.22
C GLY A 3 -6.09 9.42 14.21
N ASP A 4 -5.77 8.25 14.74
CA ASP A 4 -4.44 7.69 14.62
C ASP A 4 -4.18 7.30 13.17
N LEU A 5 -3.31 8.05 12.47
CA LEU A 5 -2.96 7.85 11.06
C LEU A 5 -2.48 6.42 10.71
N GLY A 6 -2.07 5.64 11.71
CA GLY A 6 -1.67 4.23 11.53
C GLY A 6 -2.74 3.21 11.91
N SER A 7 -3.89 3.63 12.45
CA SER A 7 -4.99 2.72 12.77
C SER A 7 -5.59 2.11 11.51
N TYR A 8 -6.07 0.87 11.60
CA TYR A 8 -6.77 0.24 10.50
C TYR A 8 -7.97 1.08 10.03
N ASP A 9 -8.76 1.61 10.97
CA ASP A 9 -9.93 2.44 10.67
C ASP A 9 -9.56 3.68 9.84
N TYR A 10 -8.45 4.35 10.16
CA TYR A 10 -7.96 5.47 9.37
C TYR A 10 -7.55 5.02 7.97
N VAL A 11 -6.66 4.02 7.88
CA VAL A 11 -6.11 3.51 6.61
C VAL A 11 -7.23 3.03 5.69
N GLN A 12 -8.15 2.23 6.21
CA GLN A 12 -9.34 1.72 5.53
C GLN A 12 -10.18 2.85 4.95
N ARG A 13 -10.46 3.87 5.75
CA ARG A 13 -11.30 4.99 5.34
C ARG A 13 -10.67 5.79 4.21
N VAL A 14 -9.41 6.21 4.37
CA VAL A 14 -8.74 7.04 3.36
C VAL A 14 -8.47 6.29 2.06
N TYR A 15 -8.12 4.99 2.15
CA TYR A 15 -8.00 4.14 0.98
C TYR A 15 -9.34 3.97 0.26
N ASN A 16 -10.41 3.64 0.97
CA ASN A 16 -11.73 3.42 0.38
C ASN A 16 -12.39 4.68 -0.18
N GLN A 17 -12.02 5.86 0.31
CA GLN A 17 -12.44 7.15 -0.26
C GLN A 17 -11.89 7.35 -1.68
N ASN A 18 -10.72 6.77 -2.00
CA ASN A 18 -10.06 6.86 -3.29
C ASN A 18 -10.30 5.62 -4.18
N MET A 19 -10.76 4.50 -3.59
CA MET A 19 -11.02 3.25 -4.29
C MET A 19 -12.38 3.22 -5.00
N ARG A 20 -12.38 3.16 -6.34
CA ARG A 20 -13.62 3.06 -7.14
C ARG A 20 -14.01 1.62 -7.44
N LEU A 21 -13.06 0.68 -7.42
CA LEU A 21 -13.32 -0.73 -7.70
C LEU A 21 -13.84 -1.42 -6.44
N ALA A 22 -15.12 -1.82 -6.47
CA ALA A 22 -15.76 -2.44 -5.31
C ALA A 22 -15.03 -3.70 -4.82
N ALA A 23 -14.48 -4.49 -5.75
CA ALA A 23 -13.74 -5.72 -5.46
C ALA A 23 -12.47 -5.50 -4.64
N TYR A 24 -11.87 -4.30 -4.70
CA TYR A 24 -10.63 -3.97 -4.00
C TYR A 24 -10.84 -3.05 -2.79
N LYS A 25 -12.09 -2.86 -2.34
CA LYS A 25 -12.37 -2.09 -1.12
C LYS A 25 -12.02 -2.90 0.12
N LEU A 26 -11.45 -2.22 1.11
CA LEU A 26 -11.15 -2.79 2.42
C LEU A 26 -12.43 -2.94 3.26
N PRO A 27 -12.61 -4.05 4.00
CA PRO A 27 -13.75 -4.25 4.88
C PRO A 27 -13.74 -3.25 6.03
N PRO A 28 -14.87 -2.98 6.69
CA PRO A 28 -14.94 -1.97 7.76
C PRO A 28 -14.10 -2.32 8.99
N THR A 29 -13.77 -3.59 9.21
CA THR A 29 -12.94 -4.05 10.33
C THR A 29 -11.94 -5.11 9.87
N ALA A 30 -10.84 -5.24 10.60
CA ALA A 30 -9.85 -6.29 10.43
C ALA A 30 -9.32 -6.74 11.80
N GLN A 31 -8.88 -8.00 11.88
CA GLN A 31 -8.27 -8.55 13.08
C GLN A 31 -6.77 -8.26 13.11
N ASP A 32 -6.18 -8.31 14.30
CA ASP A 32 -4.72 -8.33 14.45
C ASP A 32 -4.12 -9.57 13.79
N GLY A 33 -2.89 -9.44 13.31
CA GLY A 33 -2.15 -10.45 12.58
C GLY A 33 -1.85 -10.05 11.14
N THR A 34 -1.43 -11.01 10.32
CA THR A 34 -1.22 -10.82 8.88
C THR A 34 -2.50 -11.22 8.16
N VAL A 35 -3.19 -10.25 7.56
CA VAL A 35 -4.48 -10.41 6.90
C VAL A 35 -4.33 -10.19 5.40
N THR A 36 -4.73 -11.16 4.59
CA THR A 36 -4.88 -11.01 3.14
C THR A 36 -6.30 -10.55 2.84
N PHE A 37 -6.45 -9.35 2.27
CA PHE A 37 -7.75 -8.75 1.97
C PHE A 37 -8.32 -9.22 0.64
N PHE A 38 -7.45 -9.38 -0.35
CA PHE A 38 -7.79 -9.96 -1.63
C PHE A 38 -6.55 -10.60 -2.25
N ASP A 39 -6.79 -11.66 -3.01
CA ASP A 39 -5.82 -12.39 -3.81
C ASP A 39 -6.57 -13.00 -5.01
N ASP A 40 -6.52 -12.33 -6.15
CA ASP A 40 -7.27 -12.69 -7.35
C ASP A 40 -6.37 -13.17 -8.50
N GLY A 41 -5.08 -13.39 -8.22
CA GLY A 41 -4.06 -13.75 -9.21
C GLY A 41 -3.51 -12.56 -10.01
N LEU A 42 -4.20 -11.43 -10.05
CA LEU A 42 -3.67 -10.17 -10.58
C LEU A 42 -3.01 -9.37 -9.46
N ILE A 43 -3.69 -9.22 -8.32
CA ILE A 43 -3.24 -8.43 -7.18
C ILE A 43 -3.46 -9.23 -5.88
N THR A 44 -2.44 -9.26 -5.05
CA THR A 44 -2.53 -9.71 -3.66
C THR A 44 -2.29 -8.51 -2.74
N LEU A 45 -3.22 -8.21 -1.84
CA LEU A 45 -3.04 -7.19 -0.79
C LEU A 45 -3.06 -7.86 0.58
N THR A 46 -1.96 -7.69 1.31
CA THR A 46 -1.81 -8.17 2.68
C THR A 46 -1.43 -7.01 3.59
N MET A 47 -1.95 -6.99 4.82
CA MET A 47 -1.49 -6.08 5.86
C MET A 47 -1.10 -6.83 7.12
N THR A 48 -0.08 -6.33 7.82
CA THR A 48 0.21 -6.73 9.20
C THR A 48 -0.40 -5.70 10.13
N ILE A 49 -1.26 -6.17 11.04
CA ILE A 49 -2.00 -5.36 11.99
C ILE A 49 -1.63 -5.80 13.41
N ALA A 50 -1.31 -4.86 14.29
CA ALA A 50 -1.00 -5.13 15.68
C ALA A 50 -1.66 -4.07 16.56
N GLN A 51 -2.48 -4.51 17.53
CA GLN A 51 -3.25 -3.64 18.42
C GLN A 51 -4.12 -2.64 17.63
N GLY A 52 -4.74 -3.11 16.55
CA GLY A 52 -5.56 -2.29 15.65
C GLY A 52 -4.78 -1.31 14.77
N ARG A 53 -3.45 -1.35 14.78
CA ARG A 53 -2.58 -0.50 13.95
C ARG A 53 -1.96 -1.28 12.80
N VAL A 54 -2.03 -0.72 11.60
CA VAL A 54 -1.34 -1.22 10.41
C VAL A 54 0.16 -0.90 10.54
N THR A 55 0.99 -1.94 10.60
CA THR A 55 2.46 -1.82 10.71
C THR A 55 3.16 -2.00 9.37
N LYS A 56 2.56 -2.80 8.47
CA LYS A 56 3.04 -3.04 7.12
C LYS A 56 1.88 -3.30 6.17
N ILE A 57 1.98 -2.77 4.96
CA ILE A 57 1.11 -3.09 3.83
C ILE A 57 1.98 -3.72 2.76
N THR A 58 1.54 -4.81 2.16
CA THR A 58 2.23 -5.47 1.04
C THR A 58 1.26 -5.66 -0.11
N ILE A 59 1.64 -5.15 -1.27
CA ILE A 59 0.91 -5.27 -2.53
C ILE A 59 1.78 -6.08 -3.48
N ILE A 60 1.26 -7.16 -4.03
CA ILE A 60 1.93 -7.94 -5.09
C ILE A 60 1.05 -7.84 -6.33
N THR A 61 1.65 -7.61 -7.49
CA THR A 61 0.93 -7.64 -8.78
C THR A 61 1.72 -8.35 -9.85
N THR A 62 1.04 -9.13 -10.69
CA THR A 62 1.61 -9.75 -11.89
C THR A 62 1.55 -8.83 -13.11
N ASN A 63 0.83 -7.70 -13.01
CA ASN A 63 0.76 -6.69 -14.05
C ASN A 63 0.80 -5.28 -13.43
N PRO A 64 2.01 -4.73 -13.20
CA PRO A 64 2.19 -3.41 -12.59
C PRO A 64 1.62 -2.26 -13.43
N ARG A 65 1.33 -2.47 -14.72
CA ARG A 65 0.72 -1.45 -15.60
C ARG A 65 -0.80 -1.56 -15.70
N SER A 66 -1.41 -2.51 -15.01
CA SER A 66 -2.87 -2.66 -15.03
C SER A 66 -3.54 -1.47 -14.33
N SER A 67 -4.67 -1.02 -14.87
CA SER A 67 -5.46 0.05 -14.26
C SER A 67 -5.97 -0.32 -12.86
N ALA A 68 -6.25 -1.60 -12.63
CA ALA A 68 -6.62 -2.11 -11.32
C ALA A 68 -5.50 -1.91 -10.29
N TYR A 69 -4.27 -2.29 -10.63
CA TYR A 69 -3.13 -2.09 -9.74
C TYR A 69 -2.86 -0.61 -9.48
N MET A 70 -2.83 0.22 -10.53
CA MET A 70 -2.60 1.66 -10.37
C MET A 70 -3.61 2.26 -9.39
N GLN A 71 -4.87 1.86 -9.49
CA GLN A 71 -5.90 2.32 -8.58
C GLN A 71 -5.74 1.83 -7.13
N VAL A 72 -5.31 0.57 -6.92
CA VAL A 72 -4.96 0.05 -5.59
C VAL A 72 -3.80 0.81 -4.97
N PHE A 73 -2.74 1.04 -5.74
CA PHE A 73 -1.57 1.77 -5.28
C PHE A 73 -1.87 3.24 -4.96
N GLU A 74 -2.55 3.94 -5.87
CA GLU A 74 -3.00 5.33 -5.69
C GLU A 74 -3.92 5.47 -4.47
N GLY A 75 -4.74 4.47 -4.16
CA GLY A 75 -5.58 4.45 -2.95
C GLY A 75 -4.76 4.69 -1.67
N PHE A 76 -3.55 4.13 -1.60
CA PHE A 76 -2.61 4.38 -0.51
C PHE A 76 -1.82 5.67 -0.69
N GLU A 77 -1.33 5.95 -1.90
CA GLU A 77 -0.55 7.17 -2.19
C GLU A 77 -1.33 8.46 -1.82
N PHE A 78 -2.61 8.54 -2.21
CA PHE A 78 -3.49 9.63 -1.82
C PHE A 78 -3.83 9.62 -0.33
N GLY A 79 -4.09 8.43 0.24
CA GLY A 79 -4.42 8.28 1.66
C GLY A 79 -3.30 8.73 2.62
N PHE A 80 -2.05 8.55 2.20
CA PHE A 80 -0.86 9.01 2.93
C PHE A 80 -0.34 10.39 2.47
N ASN A 81 -0.97 10.97 1.43
CA ASN A 81 -0.53 12.20 0.79
C ASN A 81 0.98 12.14 0.45
N ALA A 82 1.37 11.02 -0.18
CA ALA A 82 2.76 10.69 -0.57
C ALA A 82 2.99 10.85 -2.10
N VAL A 83 2.10 11.62 -2.74
CA VAL A 83 2.06 11.88 -4.18
C VAL A 83 3.44 12.32 -4.68
N SER A 84 3.88 11.78 -5.82
CA SER A 84 5.09 12.11 -6.62
C SER A 84 6.38 11.35 -6.31
N THR A 85 6.69 11.02 -5.06
CA THR A 85 7.92 10.26 -4.76
C THR A 85 7.74 8.77 -5.01
N TRP A 86 6.59 8.22 -4.61
CA TRP A 86 6.31 6.79 -4.73
C TRP A 86 6.15 6.34 -6.18
N ILE A 87 5.55 7.18 -7.04
CA ILE A 87 5.46 6.89 -8.48
C ILE A 87 6.84 6.83 -9.15
N GLN A 88 7.82 7.65 -8.73
CA GLN A 88 9.18 7.60 -9.28
C GLN A 88 9.87 6.28 -8.95
N ASN A 89 9.81 5.84 -7.68
CA ASN A 89 10.37 4.55 -7.29
C ASN A 89 9.70 3.38 -8.02
N TYR A 90 8.39 3.46 -8.23
CA TYR A 90 7.63 2.51 -9.05
C TYR A 90 8.13 2.48 -10.51
N GLU A 91 8.33 3.63 -11.14
CA GLU A 91 8.83 3.71 -12.52
C GLU A 91 10.25 3.13 -12.64
N GLU A 92 11.13 3.46 -11.69
CA GLU A 92 12.49 2.93 -11.63
C GLU A 92 12.51 1.40 -11.51
N THR A 93 11.77 0.82 -10.55
CA THR A 93 11.77 -0.63 -10.33
C THR A 93 11.21 -1.39 -11.53
N THR A 94 10.15 -0.86 -12.17
CA THR A 94 9.48 -1.54 -13.27
C THR A 94 10.24 -1.43 -14.59
N ALA A 95 11.05 -0.37 -14.76
CA ALA A 95 11.94 -0.22 -15.90
C ALA A 95 13.23 -1.06 -15.76
N ALA A 96 13.76 -1.17 -14.53
CA ALA A 96 15.04 -1.83 -14.27
C ALA A 96 14.91 -3.32 -13.88
N HIS A 97 13.71 -3.80 -13.56
CA HIS A 97 13.48 -5.16 -13.01
C HIS A 97 14.37 -5.45 -11.80
N GLY A 98 14.31 -4.56 -10.81
CA GLY A 98 15.12 -4.65 -9.60
C GLY A 98 14.55 -3.78 -8.46
N PRO A 99 15.26 -3.65 -7.33
CA PRO A 99 14.75 -2.93 -6.18
C PRO A 99 14.77 -1.41 -6.38
N SER A 100 13.79 -0.70 -5.80
CA SER A 100 13.82 0.76 -5.58
C SER A 100 13.14 1.09 -4.26
N GLN A 101 13.52 2.18 -3.59
CA GLN A 101 12.98 2.54 -2.28
C GLN A 101 12.92 4.05 -2.06
N GLY A 102 11.95 4.49 -1.28
CA GLY A 102 11.79 5.89 -0.88
C GLY A 102 11.04 6.05 0.42
N VAL A 103 11.45 7.01 1.26
CA VAL A 103 10.76 7.34 2.51
C VAL A 103 10.00 8.65 2.34
N VAL A 104 8.70 8.63 2.58
CA VAL A 104 7.83 9.81 2.53
C VAL A 104 7.02 9.86 3.82
N LYS A 105 7.09 10.98 4.55
CA LYS A 105 6.33 11.22 5.79
C LYS A 105 6.45 10.07 6.82
N GLY A 106 7.64 9.48 6.93
CA GLY A 106 7.93 8.39 7.86
C GLY A 106 7.43 7.01 7.42
N ILE A 107 6.95 6.88 6.19
CA ILE A 107 6.62 5.60 5.54
C ILE A 107 7.69 5.28 4.51
N LEU A 108 8.39 4.17 4.71
CA LEU A 108 9.25 3.54 3.72
C LEU A 108 8.37 2.79 2.73
N ALA A 109 8.47 3.14 1.46
CA ALA A 109 7.98 2.33 0.36
C ALA A 109 9.17 1.60 -0.27
N ASP A 110 9.14 0.28 -0.19
CA ASP A 110 10.14 -0.65 -0.72
C ASP A 110 9.51 -1.41 -1.89
N TYR A 111 10.11 -1.29 -3.06
CA TYR A 111 9.63 -1.85 -4.31
C TYR A 111 10.63 -2.86 -4.86
N ASN A 112 10.13 -3.95 -5.42
CA ASN A 112 10.95 -4.88 -6.18
C ASN A 112 10.14 -5.51 -7.31
N THR A 113 10.59 -5.31 -8.55
CA THR A 113 10.03 -5.95 -9.75
C THR A 113 10.93 -7.09 -10.18
N THR A 114 10.40 -8.30 -10.26
CA THR A 114 11.15 -9.46 -10.75
C THR A 114 11.30 -9.43 -12.26
N ALA A 115 12.20 -10.26 -12.82
CA ALA A 115 12.35 -10.44 -14.26
C ALA A 115 11.04 -10.87 -14.97
N ASP A 116 10.13 -11.53 -14.26
CA ASP A 116 8.81 -11.95 -14.76
C ASP A 116 7.74 -10.85 -14.66
N ASN A 117 8.13 -9.59 -14.43
CA ASN A 117 7.25 -8.44 -14.21
C ASN A 117 6.34 -8.54 -12.97
N VAL A 118 6.70 -9.36 -11.99
CA VAL A 118 5.98 -9.39 -10.71
C VAL A 118 6.50 -8.27 -9.83
N LEU A 119 5.67 -7.28 -9.54
CA LEU A 119 6.01 -6.18 -8.64
C LEU A 119 5.52 -6.49 -7.23
N THR A 120 6.41 -6.35 -6.25
CA THR A 120 6.08 -6.31 -4.82
C THR A 120 6.34 -4.90 -4.31
N VAL A 121 5.35 -4.32 -3.62
CA VAL A 121 5.47 -3.05 -2.89
C VAL A 121 5.19 -3.30 -1.42
N SER A 122 6.08 -2.85 -0.56
CA SER A 122 5.91 -2.86 0.90
C SER A 122 5.92 -1.45 1.45
N LEU A 123 4.83 -1.03 2.09
CA LEU A 123 4.71 0.24 2.81
C LEU A 123 4.89 -0.04 4.30
N THR A 124 5.99 0.41 4.87
CA THR A 124 6.36 0.15 6.28
C THR A 124 6.58 1.47 6.98
N ARG A 125 6.00 1.62 8.18
CA ARG A 125 6.27 2.80 9.00
C ARG A 125 7.66 2.70 9.63
N VAL A 126 8.52 3.69 9.39
CA VAL A 126 9.93 3.69 9.83
C VAL A 126 10.30 4.85 10.75
N SER A 127 9.49 5.92 10.84
CA SER A 127 9.72 7.02 11.80
C SER A 127 8.46 7.84 12.12
N GLY A 128 8.47 8.51 13.29
CA GLY A 128 7.49 9.50 13.71
C GLY A 128 6.27 8.97 14.49
N LYS A 129 5.86 9.70 15.54
CA LYS A 129 4.45 9.72 15.99
C LYS A 129 3.69 10.57 14.99
N ALA A 130 2.60 10.04 14.44
CA ALA A 130 1.86 10.72 13.39
C ALA A 130 0.68 11.38 14.10
N GLU A 131 0.80 12.68 14.35
CA GLU A 131 -0.32 13.53 14.75
C GLU A 131 -1.09 13.88 13.48
N GLU A 132 -2.42 13.73 13.52
CA GLU A 132 -3.35 14.10 12.44
C GLU A 132 -3.37 15.61 12.22
#